data_AF-A0A525CDX2-F1
#
_entry.id   AF-A0A525CDX2-F1
#
_cell.length_a   1.000
_cell.length_b   1.000
_cell.length_c   1.000
_cell.angle_alpha   90.00
_cell.angle_beta   90.00
_cell.angle_gamma   90.00
#
_symmetry.space_group_name_H-M   'P 1'
#
loop_
_entity.id
_entity.type
_entity.pdbx_description
1 polymer ?
#
loop_
_entity_poly.entity_id
_entity_poly.type
_entity_poly.pdbx_seq_one_letter_code
_entity_poly.pdbx_strand_id
1 'polypeptide(L)'
;MQLNGFQFAAMTAGFKKNGAPDLALVVSEVPATAAGVFTTNQFQAAPVLACKMRLANSTSTRAVLINAGQANACTGEQGMADCEQAAALVAQAADLQPNEILPASTGVIGARMDMDKWATAAPLLAEDLGQSGPVEFARAIMTTDAYPKISWAEAETDDGAATVLGICKGAGMICPNMATMLAVVLTDAEVDPEVWQGIISAAAEVTFNRVSVDGDTSTNDSLFGLANGASGVSFVGDDVQALAGAVAAVCEDLARMIVADAEGGTKVLRIFVDGAQDEAQAEMAARAVGNSPLVKTAFYG
;
A
#
# COMPACT_ATOMS: atom_id res chain seq x y z
N MET A 1 13.07 11.08 11.35
CA MET A 1 13.03 9.74 10.74
C MET A 1 14.20 9.62 9.80
N GLN A 2 15.02 8.60 9.99
CA GLN A 2 16.09 8.22 9.07
C GLN A 2 15.82 6.78 8.62
N LEU A 3 15.32 6.63 7.39
CA LEU A 3 15.13 5.33 6.76
C LEU A 3 16.25 5.13 5.72
N ASN A 4 17.08 4.12 5.90
CA ASN A 4 18.26 3.92 5.05
C ASN A 4 17.94 3.05 3.82
N GLY A 5 18.64 3.30 2.71
CA GLY A 5 18.61 2.46 1.52
C GLY A 5 17.31 2.50 0.70
N PHE A 6 16.46 3.52 0.87
CA PHE A 6 15.27 3.74 0.03
C PHE A 6 15.30 5.12 -0.63
N GLN A 7 15.01 5.15 -1.92
CA GLN A 7 14.87 6.35 -2.73
C GLN A 7 13.43 6.47 -3.25
N PHE A 8 12.91 7.69 -3.28
CA PHE A 8 11.56 7.97 -3.76
C PHE A 8 11.62 8.84 -5.01
N ALA A 9 10.68 8.63 -5.91
CA ALA A 9 10.36 9.50 -7.03
C ALA A 9 8.86 9.74 -7.05
N ALA A 10 8.43 10.96 -7.39
CA ALA A 10 7.03 11.32 -7.50
C ALA A 10 6.86 12.46 -8.51
N MET A 11 5.92 12.31 -9.45
CA MET A 11 5.71 13.31 -10.49
C MET A 11 4.26 13.40 -10.96
N THR A 12 4.01 14.39 -11.80
CA THR A 12 2.78 14.50 -12.60
C THR A 12 3.06 13.96 -13.99
N ALA A 13 2.61 12.73 -14.27
CA ALA A 13 2.65 12.08 -15.57
C ALA A 13 1.41 12.40 -16.43
N GLY A 14 0.37 12.99 -15.83
CA GLY A 14 -0.83 13.43 -16.55
C GLY A 14 -1.85 12.31 -16.78
N PHE A 15 -1.86 11.31 -15.91
CA PHE A 15 -2.89 10.28 -15.80
C PHE A 15 -4.17 10.83 -15.16
N LYS A 16 -4.06 11.78 -14.23
CA LYS A 16 -5.19 12.53 -13.66
C LYS A 16 -5.50 13.77 -14.50
N LYS A 17 -6.79 14.00 -14.77
CA LYS A 17 -7.27 15.16 -15.54
C LYS A 17 -7.06 16.50 -14.83
N ASN A 18 -6.90 16.51 -13.52
CA ASN A 18 -6.75 17.72 -12.70
C ASN A 18 -5.31 18.22 -12.59
N GLY A 19 -4.33 17.50 -13.18
CA GLY A 19 -2.92 17.88 -13.13
C GLY A 19 -2.25 17.70 -11.76
N ALA A 20 -2.88 16.96 -10.83
CA ALA A 20 -2.22 16.58 -9.58
C ALA A 20 -1.16 15.50 -9.83
N PRO A 21 -0.12 15.39 -8.97
CA PRO A 21 0.85 14.30 -9.02
C PRO A 21 0.14 12.94 -9.03
N ASP A 22 0.61 12.01 -9.85
CA ASP A 22 -0.12 10.79 -10.20
C ASP A 22 0.74 9.59 -10.57
N LEU A 23 2.07 9.70 -10.43
CA LEU A 23 3.00 8.60 -10.62
C LEU A 23 4.05 8.66 -9.51
N ALA A 24 4.27 7.53 -8.84
CA ALA A 24 5.18 7.40 -7.72
C ALA A 24 5.99 6.10 -7.84
N LEU A 25 7.26 6.16 -7.43
CA LEU A 25 8.15 5.02 -7.38
C LEU A 25 8.93 5.08 -6.07
N VAL A 26 9.03 3.94 -5.39
CA VAL A 26 10.01 3.75 -4.33
C VAL A 26 10.94 2.62 -4.74
N VAL A 27 12.24 2.83 -4.55
CA VAL A 27 13.30 1.89 -4.90
C VAL A 27 14.18 1.65 -3.69
N SER A 28 14.37 0.38 -3.35
CA SER A 28 15.42 -0.08 -2.46
C SER A 28 16.74 -0.12 -3.21
N GLU A 29 17.76 0.52 -2.64
CA GLU A 29 19.12 0.58 -3.21
C GLU A 29 19.76 -0.82 -3.30
N VAL A 30 19.34 -1.72 -2.42
CA VAL A 30 19.73 -3.14 -2.39
C VAL A 30 18.49 -4.04 -2.56
N PRO A 31 18.65 -5.33 -2.91
CA PRO A 31 17.53 -6.28 -2.87
C PRO A 31 16.82 -6.27 -1.51
N ALA A 32 15.50 -6.13 -1.50
CA ALA A 32 14.69 -6.10 -0.29
C ALA A 32 13.82 -7.35 -0.18
N THR A 33 13.76 -7.93 1.02
CA THR A 33 12.78 -8.94 1.37
C THR A 33 11.37 -8.36 1.18
N ALA A 34 10.57 -9.03 0.36
CA ALA A 34 9.28 -8.54 -0.11
C ALA A 34 8.13 -9.37 0.45
N ALA A 35 7.09 -8.68 0.91
CA ALA A 35 5.83 -9.27 1.35
C ALA A 35 4.65 -8.53 0.71
N GLY A 36 3.54 -9.25 0.54
CA GLY A 36 2.35 -8.70 -0.09
C GLY A 36 1.06 -9.28 0.49
N VAL A 37 0.06 -8.41 0.62
CA VAL A 37 -1.30 -8.73 1.08
C VAL A 37 -2.26 -8.02 0.13
N PHE A 38 -3.13 -8.76 -0.56
CA PHE A 38 -3.87 -8.27 -1.73
C PHE A 38 -5.35 -8.64 -1.72
N THR A 39 -6.23 -7.77 -2.23
CA THR A 39 -7.70 -7.95 -2.32
C THR A 39 -8.13 -9.41 -2.56
N THR A 40 -9.19 -9.85 -1.87
CA THR A 40 -9.91 -11.09 -2.21
C THR A 40 -11.06 -10.89 -3.19
N ASN A 41 -11.26 -9.68 -3.73
CA ASN A 41 -12.32 -9.39 -4.69
C ASN A 41 -12.22 -10.32 -5.91
N GLN A 42 -13.34 -10.78 -6.46
CA GLN A 42 -13.35 -11.65 -7.64
C GLN A 42 -12.88 -10.93 -8.92
N PHE A 43 -13.00 -9.60 -8.98
CA PHE A 43 -12.60 -8.75 -10.10
C PHE A 43 -11.20 -8.16 -9.92
N GLN A 44 -10.23 -8.96 -9.44
CA GLN A 44 -8.86 -8.49 -9.20
C GLN A 44 -8.27 -7.77 -10.42
N ALA A 45 -7.72 -6.58 -10.19
CA ALA A 45 -7.09 -5.78 -11.23
C ALA A 45 -5.80 -6.44 -11.75
N ALA A 46 -5.43 -6.12 -12.99
CA ALA A 46 -4.20 -6.61 -13.60
C ALA A 46 -2.93 -6.38 -12.72
N PRO A 47 -2.69 -5.21 -12.10
CA PRO A 47 -1.51 -5.02 -11.24
C PRO A 47 -1.48 -5.96 -10.03
N VAL A 48 -2.64 -6.26 -9.43
CA VAL A 48 -2.73 -7.20 -8.30
C VAL A 48 -2.30 -8.61 -8.74
N LEU A 49 -2.77 -9.06 -9.90
CA LEU A 49 -2.38 -10.36 -10.44
C LEU A 49 -0.87 -10.39 -10.76
N ALA A 50 -0.32 -9.32 -11.33
CA ALA A 50 1.12 -9.17 -11.56
C ALA A 50 1.92 -9.34 -10.26
N CYS A 51 1.55 -8.62 -9.20
CA CYS A 51 2.24 -8.69 -7.92
C CYS A 51 2.16 -10.09 -7.30
N LYS A 52 0.98 -10.73 -7.33
CA LYS A 52 0.83 -12.11 -6.85
C LYS A 52 1.75 -13.08 -7.60
N MET A 53 1.83 -12.98 -8.93
CA MET A 53 2.73 -13.82 -9.74
C MET A 53 4.20 -13.54 -9.41
N ARG A 54 4.59 -12.28 -9.23
CA ARG A 54 5.99 -11.91 -8.92
C ARG A 54 6.41 -12.42 -7.53
N LEU A 55 5.59 -12.20 -6.51
CA LEU A 55 5.88 -12.64 -5.14
C LEU A 55 5.78 -14.15 -4.95
N ALA A 56 5.01 -14.86 -5.78
CA ALA A 56 5.02 -16.33 -5.79
C ALA A 56 6.34 -16.92 -6.33
N ASN A 57 7.09 -16.17 -7.13
CA ASN A 57 8.33 -16.62 -7.76
C ASN A 57 9.60 -16.04 -7.12
N SER A 58 9.47 -15.03 -6.27
CA SER A 58 10.60 -14.38 -5.59
C SER A 58 10.18 -13.84 -4.24
N THR A 59 11.02 -14.07 -3.23
CA THR A 59 10.92 -13.44 -1.91
C THR A 59 11.62 -12.07 -1.85
N SER A 60 12.26 -11.66 -2.95
CA SER A 60 13.02 -10.42 -3.05
C SER A 60 12.51 -9.56 -4.20
N THR A 61 12.45 -8.26 -3.99
CA THR A 61 12.13 -7.25 -5.00
C THR A 61 12.91 -5.97 -4.69
N ARG A 62 12.82 -4.95 -5.55
CA ARG A 62 13.47 -3.66 -5.27
C ARG A 62 12.53 -2.48 -5.28
N ALA A 63 11.38 -2.55 -5.92
CA ALA A 63 10.58 -1.36 -6.11
C ALA A 63 9.07 -1.60 -6.05
N VAL A 64 8.34 -0.55 -5.67
CA VAL A 64 6.89 -0.46 -5.84
C VAL A 64 6.60 0.75 -6.72
N LEU A 65 5.89 0.51 -7.83
CA LEU A 65 5.52 1.53 -8.82
C LEU A 65 4.02 1.76 -8.75
N ILE A 66 3.60 2.97 -8.41
CA ILE A 66 2.19 3.30 -8.19
C ILE A 66 1.74 4.40 -9.13
N ASN A 67 0.72 4.13 -9.95
CA ASN A 67 0.02 5.16 -10.71
C ASN A 67 -1.38 5.43 -10.16
N ALA A 68 -1.80 6.69 -10.19
CA ALA A 68 -3.11 7.12 -9.75
C ALA A 68 -3.90 7.78 -10.90
N GLY A 69 -5.22 7.60 -10.91
CA GLY A 69 -6.12 8.08 -11.96
C GLY A 69 -6.68 6.96 -12.85
N GLN A 70 -5.92 5.86 -13.04
CA GLN A 70 -6.33 4.68 -13.80
C GLN A 70 -6.11 3.45 -12.95
N ALA A 71 -7.16 2.69 -12.62
CA ALA A 71 -7.04 1.50 -11.77
C ALA A 71 -6.50 0.27 -12.51
N ASN A 72 -6.53 0.27 -13.84
CA ASN A 72 -6.21 -0.89 -14.67
C ASN A 72 -6.94 -2.18 -14.20
N ALA A 73 -8.20 -2.00 -13.81
CA ALA A 73 -9.13 -3.05 -13.41
C ALA A 73 -10.15 -3.29 -14.53
N CYS A 74 -10.57 -4.53 -14.72
CA CYS A 74 -11.51 -4.93 -15.78
C CYS A 74 -11.04 -4.57 -17.21
N THR A 75 -9.73 -4.68 -17.47
CA THR A 75 -9.06 -4.28 -18.73
C THR A 75 -8.58 -5.47 -19.58
N GLY A 76 -8.90 -6.70 -19.17
CA GLY A 76 -8.57 -7.94 -19.87
C GLY A 76 -7.06 -8.20 -20.00
N GLU A 77 -6.68 -9.05 -20.95
CA GLU A 77 -5.28 -9.44 -21.19
C GLU A 77 -4.37 -8.24 -21.47
N GLN A 78 -4.88 -7.25 -22.19
CA GLN A 78 -4.11 -6.03 -22.46
C GLN A 78 -3.82 -5.25 -21.18
N GLY A 79 -4.68 -5.28 -20.16
CA GLY A 79 -4.35 -4.66 -18.86
C GLY A 79 -3.11 -5.30 -18.22
N MET A 80 -2.94 -6.61 -18.41
CA MET A 80 -1.73 -7.29 -17.98
C MET A 80 -0.52 -6.86 -18.82
N ALA A 81 -0.66 -6.81 -20.14
CA ALA A 81 0.39 -6.31 -21.02
C ALA A 81 0.81 -4.87 -20.69
N ASP A 82 -0.14 -4.00 -20.34
CA ASP A 82 0.10 -2.61 -19.95
C ASP A 82 0.93 -2.53 -18.66
N CYS A 83 0.64 -3.38 -17.66
CA CYS A 83 1.46 -3.47 -16.43
C CYS A 83 2.90 -3.91 -16.72
N GLU A 84 3.08 -4.94 -17.56
CA GLU A 84 4.42 -5.41 -17.93
C GLU A 84 5.20 -4.36 -18.72
N GLN A 85 4.53 -3.66 -19.64
CA GLN A 85 5.15 -2.60 -20.42
C GLN A 85 5.50 -1.38 -19.56
N ALA A 86 4.62 -0.96 -18.65
CA ALA A 86 4.91 0.13 -17.71
C ALA A 86 6.10 -0.21 -16.80
N ALA A 87 6.14 -1.43 -16.26
CA ALA A 87 7.27 -1.91 -15.47
C ALA A 87 8.57 -1.95 -16.31
N ALA A 88 8.51 -2.41 -17.56
CA ALA A 88 9.68 -2.45 -18.44
C ALA A 88 10.24 -1.06 -18.77
N LEU A 89 9.36 -0.08 -19.05
CA LEU A 89 9.77 1.30 -19.32
C LEU A 89 10.47 1.93 -18.10
N VAL A 90 9.87 1.79 -16.91
CA VAL A 90 10.46 2.31 -15.67
C VAL A 90 11.74 1.57 -15.32
N ALA A 91 11.77 0.24 -15.46
CA ALA A 91 12.96 -0.57 -15.17
C ALA A 91 14.15 -0.17 -16.04
N GLN A 92 13.92 0.02 -17.34
CA GLN A 92 14.95 0.50 -18.26
C GLN A 92 15.49 1.88 -17.87
N ALA A 93 14.61 2.79 -17.46
CA ALA A 93 15.00 4.15 -17.11
C ALA A 93 15.73 4.23 -15.75
N ALA A 94 15.35 3.39 -14.78
CA ALA A 94 15.84 3.43 -13.41
C ALA A 94 16.93 2.39 -13.09
N ASP A 95 17.48 1.70 -14.11
CA ASP A 95 18.47 0.63 -13.96
C ASP A 95 18.01 -0.50 -13.01
N LEU A 96 16.78 -0.96 -13.23
CA LEU A 96 16.16 -2.09 -12.53
C LEU A 96 15.83 -3.20 -13.53
N GLN A 97 15.48 -4.38 -13.02
CA GLN A 97 14.83 -5.40 -13.83
C GLN A 97 13.30 -5.29 -13.74
N PRO A 98 12.55 -5.55 -14.82
CA PRO A 98 11.09 -5.42 -14.80
C PRO A 98 10.40 -6.27 -13.72
N ASN A 99 10.96 -7.43 -13.37
CA ASN A 99 10.46 -8.33 -12.33
C ASN A 99 10.82 -7.89 -10.90
N GLU A 100 11.71 -6.91 -10.72
CA GLU A 100 12.03 -6.29 -9.43
C GLU A 100 11.09 -5.14 -9.06
N ILE A 101 10.10 -4.86 -9.89
CA ILE A 101 9.08 -3.83 -9.65
C ILE A 101 7.79 -4.53 -9.23
N LEU A 102 7.05 -3.98 -8.27
CA LEU A 102 5.68 -4.38 -7.96
C LEU A 102 4.74 -3.28 -8.45
N PRO A 103 3.97 -3.49 -9.53
CA PRO A 103 3.07 -2.47 -10.06
C PRO A 103 1.79 -2.39 -9.23
N ALA A 104 1.34 -1.17 -8.93
CA ALA A 104 0.05 -0.89 -8.32
C ALA A 104 -0.64 0.26 -9.05
N SER A 105 -1.97 0.22 -9.09
CA SER A 105 -2.78 1.21 -9.79
C SER A 105 -4.04 1.52 -8.99
N THR A 106 -4.51 2.76 -9.08
CA THR A 106 -5.76 3.18 -8.44
C THR A 106 -6.45 4.29 -9.23
N GLY A 107 -7.78 4.33 -9.22
CA GLY A 107 -8.57 5.31 -9.96
C GLY A 107 -9.72 4.69 -10.73
N VAL A 108 -9.94 5.14 -11.96
CA VAL A 108 -11.11 4.72 -12.75
C VAL A 108 -10.98 3.27 -13.25
N ILE A 109 -12.01 2.45 -12.99
CA ILE A 109 -12.14 1.07 -13.50
C ILE A 109 -12.49 1.09 -14.99
N GLY A 110 -11.95 0.16 -15.77
CA GLY A 110 -12.20 0.02 -17.22
C GLY A 110 -11.44 1.02 -18.10
N ALA A 111 -10.79 2.03 -17.51
CA ALA A 111 -9.93 2.95 -18.24
C ALA A 111 -8.62 2.25 -18.66
N ARG A 112 -8.24 2.40 -19.93
CA ARG A 112 -6.96 1.90 -20.48
C ARG A 112 -5.80 2.77 -20.02
N MET A 113 -4.65 2.15 -19.78
CA MET A 113 -3.40 2.88 -19.54
C MET A 113 -2.95 3.56 -20.84
N ASP A 114 -2.43 4.78 -20.73
CA ASP A 114 -1.94 5.56 -21.87
C ASP A 114 -0.43 5.34 -21.98
N MET A 115 -0.03 4.37 -22.82
CA MET A 115 1.37 3.93 -22.87
C MET A 115 2.31 4.97 -23.49
N ASP A 116 1.81 5.93 -24.27
CA ASP A 116 2.62 7.05 -24.77
C ASP A 116 3.01 7.99 -23.63
N LYS A 117 2.08 8.25 -22.70
CA LYS A 117 2.39 8.98 -21.47
C LYS A 117 3.37 8.23 -20.59
N TRP A 118 3.23 6.91 -20.44
CA TRP A 118 4.20 6.10 -19.71
C TRP A 118 5.60 6.17 -20.32
N ALA A 119 5.72 6.07 -21.64
CA ALA A 119 7.01 6.16 -22.33
C ALA A 119 7.67 7.52 -22.13
N THR A 120 6.88 8.60 -22.04
CA THR A 120 7.37 9.94 -21.74
C THR A 120 7.73 10.11 -20.26
N ALA A 121 6.92 9.56 -19.35
CA ALA A 121 7.05 9.74 -17.91
C ALA A 121 8.17 8.89 -17.29
N ALA A 122 8.42 7.68 -17.80
CA ALA A 122 9.41 6.77 -17.24
C ALA A 122 10.83 7.38 -17.08
N PRO A 123 11.44 8.03 -18.10
CA PRO A 123 12.74 8.67 -17.93
C PRO A 123 12.70 9.83 -16.92
N LEU A 124 11.64 10.63 -16.92
CA LEU A 124 11.48 11.75 -15.98
C LEU A 124 11.30 11.28 -14.53
N LEU A 125 10.60 10.16 -14.33
CA LEU A 125 10.44 9.53 -13.02
C LEU A 125 11.78 9.00 -12.51
N ALA A 126 12.60 8.41 -13.38
CA ALA A 126 13.93 7.94 -13.00
C ALA A 126 14.87 9.10 -12.68
N GLU A 127 14.79 10.22 -13.39
CA GLU A 127 15.54 11.44 -13.07
C GLU A 127 15.16 12.00 -11.69
N ASP A 128 13.89 11.93 -11.29
CA ASP A 128 13.39 12.37 -9.97
C ASP A 128 13.76 11.40 -8.81
N LEU A 129 14.29 10.22 -9.11
CA LEU A 129 14.61 9.21 -8.10
C LEU A 129 15.66 9.73 -7.09
N GLY A 130 15.28 9.75 -5.81
CA GLY A 130 16.09 10.29 -4.72
C GLY A 130 15.95 11.81 -4.52
N GLN A 131 15.21 12.50 -5.39
CA GLN A 131 14.89 13.93 -5.23
C GLN A 131 13.59 14.14 -4.46
N SER A 132 12.63 13.23 -4.62
CA SER A 132 11.38 13.21 -3.85
C SER A 132 11.55 12.51 -2.51
N GLY A 133 10.68 12.84 -1.55
CA GLY A 133 10.58 12.17 -0.27
C GLY A 133 9.25 11.41 -0.08
N PRO A 134 9.04 10.83 1.12
CA PRO A 134 7.81 10.13 1.48
C PRO A 134 6.54 10.97 1.31
N VAL A 135 6.64 12.29 1.50
CA VAL A 135 5.48 13.21 1.40
C VAL A 135 5.04 13.38 -0.05
N GLU A 136 5.98 13.56 -0.97
CA GLU A 136 5.72 13.68 -2.40
C GLU A 136 5.18 12.36 -2.95
N PHE A 137 5.76 11.23 -2.54
CA PHE A 137 5.26 9.89 -2.86
C PHE A 137 3.80 9.73 -2.39
N ALA A 138 3.51 10.07 -1.12
CA ALA A 138 2.16 9.99 -0.56
C ALA A 138 1.17 10.85 -1.36
N ARG A 139 1.56 12.05 -1.79
CA ARG A 139 0.71 12.94 -2.60
C ARG A 139 0.41 12.37 -3.99
N ALA A 140 1.39 11.75 -4.63
CA ALA A 140 1.21 11.20 -5.97
C ALA A 140 0.22 10.03 -6.02
N ILE A 141 0.15 9.23 -4.95
CA ILE A 141 -0.74 8.06 -4.90
C ILE A 141 -2.19 8.38 -4.51
N MET A 142 -2.47 9.59 -3.99
CA MET A 142 -3.83 10.02 -3.57
C MET A 142 -4.83 10.02 -4.74
N THR A 143 -6.12 9.78 -4.45
CA THR A 143 -7.20 10.02 -5.43
C THR A 143 -8.22 11.01 -4.92
N THR A 144 -9.06 10.56 -4.00
CA THR A 144 -10.15 11.31 -3.38
C THR A 144 -9.82 11.70 -1.95
N ASP A 145 -8.67 11.25 -1.47
CA ASP A 145 -8.05 11.63 -0.21
C ASP A 145 -7.97 13.15 -0.05
N ALA A 146 -8.27 13.69 1.12
CA ALA A 146 -8.09 15.11 1.41
C ALA A 146 -6.64 15.46 1.81
N TYR A 147 -5.90 14.49 2.36
CA TYR A 147 -4.52 14.67 2.80
C TYR A 147 -3.65 13.40 2.63
N PRO A 148 -2.32 13.57 2.46
CA PRO A 148 -1.38 12.45 2.44
C PRO A 148 -1.30 11.75 3.80
N LYS A 149 -1.20 10.42 3.79
CA LYS A 149 -1.21 9.58 5.01
C LYS A 149 0.13 8.87 5.18
N ILE A 150 0.83 9.22 6.25
CA ILE A 150 2.20 8.75 6.55
C ILE A 150 2.31 8.52 8.05
N SER A 151 2.87 7.39 8.46
CA SER A 151 3.23 7.11 9.85
C SER A 151 4.59 6.40 9.90
N TRP A 152 5.27 6.47 11.03
CA TRP A 152 6.55 5.80 11.23
C TRP A 152 6.79 5.45 12.70
N ALA A 153 7.63 4.44 12.91
CA ALA A 153 8.07 4.01 14.22
C ALA A 153 9.50 3.47 14.14
N GLU A 154 10.19 3.42 15.28
CA GLU A 154 11.45 2.71 15.44
C GLU A 154 11.18 1.36 16.11
N ALA A 155 11.87 0.33 15.65
CA ALA A 155 11.96 -0.96 16.31
C ALA A 155 13.38 -1.11 16.87
N GLU A 156 13.49 -1.46 18.14
CA GLU A 156 14.77 -1.53 18.86
C GLU A 156 15.11 -2.97 19.26
N THR A 157 16.40 -3.29 19.23
CA THR A 157 17.01 -4.49 19.79
C THR A 157 18.23 -4.07 20.63
N ASP A 158 18.87 -5.02 21.31
CA ASP A 158 20.13 -4.74 22.02
C ASP A 158 21.28 -4.33 21.07
N ASP A 159 21.20 -4.74 19.80
CA ASP A 159 22.22 -4.51 18.77
C ASP A 159 22.00 -3.23 17.95
N GLY A 160 20.83 -2.59 18.06
CA GLY A 160 20.54 -1.33 17.38
C GLY A 160 19.05 -1.06 17.17
N ALA A 161 18.74 -0.18 16.21
CA ALA A 161 17.37 0.15 15.85
C ALA A 161 17.20 0.18 14.33
N ALA A 162 16.00 -0.15 13.88
CA ALA A 162 15.56 0.00 12.49
C ALA A 162 14.31 0.88 12.42
N THR A 163 14.16 1.60 11.31
CA THR A 163 13.02 2.48 11.06
C THR A 163 11.97 1.74 10.25
N VAL A 164 10.72 1.81 10.68
CA VAL A 164 9.54 1.40 9.91
C VAL A 164 8.82 2.66 9.42
N LEU A 165 8.68 2.81 8.11
CA LEU A 165 7.89 3.88 7.46
C LEU A 165 6.69 3.25 6.76
N GLY A 166 5.50 3.78 7.01
CA GLY A 166 4.29 3.42 6.30
C GLY A 166 3.70 4.61 5.55
N ILE A 167 3.26 4.37 4.32
CA ILE A 167 2.55 5.35 3.49
C ILE A 167 1.31 4.67 2.91
N CYS A 168 0.15 5.33 2.95
CA CYS A 168 -1.04 4.79 2.31
C CYS A 168 -1.90 5.86 1.62
N LYS A 169 -2.88 5.38 0.86
CA LYS A 169 -3.99 6.15 0.32
C LYS A 169 -5.29 5.37 0.46
N GLY A 170 -6.42 6.06 0.43
CA GLY A 170 -7.76 5.51 0.62
C GLY A 170 -8.64 6.49 1.41
N ALA A 171 -9.84 6.73 0.91
CA ALA A 171 -10.85 7.63 1.49
C ALA A 171 -12.28 7.19 1.14
N GLY A 172 -12.47 6.65 -0.07
CA GLY A 172 -13.69 5.98 -0.51
C GLY A 172 -13.43 4.59 -1.05
N MET A 173 -14.52 3.85 -1.23
CA MET A 173 -14.59 2.41 -1.49
C MET A 173 -13.93 1.59 -0.36
N ILE A 174 -13.85 2.06 0.88
CA ILE A 174 -13.10 1.33 1.92
C ILE A 174 -14.00 0.30 2.59
N CYS A 175 -13.87 -0.98 2.26
CA CYS A 175 -14.32 -2.09 3.12
C CYS A 175 -13.43 -3.32 2.88
N PRO A 176 -12.30 -3.40 3.58
CA PRO A 176 -11.36 -4.49 3.45
C PRO A 176 -11.98 -5.82 3.83
N ASN A 177 -11.82 -6.75 2.91
CA ASN A 177 -11.26 -8.06 3.22
C ASN A 177 -9.90 -8.07 2.49
N MET A 178 -9.02 -7.16 2.95
CA MET A 178 -8.05 -6.31 2.22
C MET A 178 -8.75 -5.23 1.33
N ALA A 179 -8.65 -3.91 1.67
CA ALA A 179 -9.54 -2.73 1.37
C ALA A 179 -9.10 -1.79 0.26
N THR A 180 -9.95 -0.87 -0.27
CA THR A 180 -9.58 0.20 -1.27
C THR A 180 -8.47 1.13 -0.84
N MET A 181 -7.28 0.58 -0.77
CA MET A 181 -6.10 1.24 -0.32
C MET A 181 -4.91 0.61 -0.99
N LEU A 182 -3.98 1.50 -1.31
CA LEU A 182 -2.61 1.11 -1.60
C LEU A 182 -1.81 1.54 -0.40
N ALA A 183 -1.04 0.64 0.16
CA ALA A 183 -0.10 0.93 1.22
C ALA A 183 1.27 0.32 0.93
N VAL A 184 2.30 1.02 1.37
CA VAL A 184 3.67 0.55 1.37
C VAL A 184 4.21 0.71 2.78
N VAL A 185 4.77 -0.37 3.32
CA VAL A 185 5.53 -0.41 4.56
C VAL A 185 6.97 -0.72 4.19
N LEU A 186 7.88 0.15 4.59
CA LEU A 186 9.30 0.10 4.30
C LEU A 186 10.07 0.00 5.60
N THR A 187 11.08 -0.85 5.65
CA THR A 187 11.99 -0.92 6.79
C THR A 187 13.42 -1.18 6.35
N ASP A 188 14.36 -0.60 7.08
CA ASP A 188 15.78 -0.90 6.92
C ASP A 188 16.26 -2.04 7.83
N ALA A 189 15.34 -2.75 8.49
CA ALA A 189 15.60 -3.98 9.23
C ALA A 189 16.02 -5.14 8.30
N GLU A 190 16.91 -5.99 8.79
CA GLU A 190 17.17 -7.32 8.21
C GLU A 190 16.23 -8.34 8.87
N VAL A 191 15.46 -9.06 8.05
CA VAL A 191 14.45 -10.00 8.52
C VAL A 191 14.25 -11.13 7.50
N ASP A 192 14.02 -12.33 8.02
CA ASP A 192 13.72 -13.51 7.21
C ASP A 192 12.42 -13.32 6.39
N PRO A 193 12.37 -13.77 5.11
CA PRO A 193 11.18 -13.61 4.28
C PRO A 193 9.88 -14.19 4.81
N GLU A 194 9.91 -15.37 5.43
CA GLU A 194 8.69 -15.98 5.99
C GLU A 194 8.20 -15.19 7.20
N VAL A 195 9.13 -14.74 8.04
CA VAL A 195 8.84 -13.86 9.18
C VAL A 195 8.25 -12.53 8.71
N TRP A 196 8.85 -11.89 7.70
CA TRP A 196 8.37 -10.62 7.17
C TRP A 196 6.96 -10.72 6.57
N GLN A 197 6.70 -11.76 5.78
CA GLN A 197 5.35 -12.03 5.27
C GLN A 197 4.36 -12.28 6.40
N GLY A 198 4.77 -12.98 7.48
CA GLY A 198 3.96 -13.18 8.68
C GLY A 198 3.59 -11.86 9.37
N ILE A 199 4.58 -10.98 9.59
CA ILE A 199 4.38 -9.65 10.19
C ILE A 199 3.40 -8.81 9.38
N ILE A 200 3.61 -8.71 8.07
CA ILE A 200 2.76 -7.89 7.19
C ILE A 200 1.33 -8.44 7.12
N SER A 201 1.16 -9.75 7.05
CA SER A 201 -0.16 -10.40 7.09
C SER A 201 -0.90 -10.14 8.40
N ALA A 202 -0.22 -10.30 9.54
CA ALA A 202 -0.81 -10.10 10.86
C ALA A 202 -1.18 -8.63 11.09
N ALA A 203 -0.32 -7.69 10.68
CA ALA A 203 -0.59 -6.26 10.79
C ALA A 203 -1.83 -5.89 9.96
N ALA A 204 -1.93 -6.36 8.71
CA ALA A 204 -3.10 -6.10 7.87
C ALA A 204 -4.39 -6.58 8.52
N GLU A 205 -4.38 -7.78 9.11
CA GLU A 205 -5.55 -8.44 9.69
C GLU A 205 -6.16 -7.68 10.88
N VAL A 206 -5.32 -7.08 11.72
CA VAL A 206 -5.77 -6.37 12.94
C VAL A 206 -5.93 -4.85 12.74
N THR A 207 -5.51 -4.30 11.60
CA THR A 207 -5.54 -2.86 11.33
C THR A 207 -6.39 -2.52 10.11
N PHE A 208 -5.82 -2.59 8.91
CA PHE A 208 -6.49 -2.26 7.67
C PHE A 208 -7.74 -3.12 7.51
N ASN A 209 -7.72 -4.42 7.83
CA ASN A 209 -8.90 -5.27 7.75
C ASN A 209 -10.02 -4.96 8.74
N ARG A 210 -9.79 -4.02 9.67
CA ARG A 210 -10.74 -3.63 10.72
C ARG A 210 -11.39 -2.26 10.48
N VAL A 211 -11.15 -1.63 9.33
CA VAL A 211 -11.78 -0.34 8.98
C VAL A 211 -12.89 -0.49 7.93
N SER A 212 -13.87 0.41 7.90
CA SER A 212 -14.86 0.49 6.81
C SER A 212 -15.38 1.92 6.66
N VAL A 213 -15.53 2.38 5.43
CA VAL A 213 -16.11 3.68 5.05
C VAL A 213 -17.46 3.49 4.37
N ASP A 214 -17.61 2.62 3.37
CA ASP A 214 -18.86 2.50 2.58
C ASP A 214 -19.34 1.06 2.37
N GLY A 215 -18.56 0.05 2.75
CA GLY A 215 -18.94 -1.35 2.61
C GLY A 215 -18.49 -1.99 1.29
N ASP A 216 -17.84 -1.25 0.40
CA ASP A 216 -17.38 -1.75 -0.90
C ASP A 216 -15.92 -2.22 -0.83
N THR A 217 -15.60 -3.43 -1.30
CA THR A 217 -14.21 -3.93 -1.39
C THR A 217 -13.66 -3.67 -2.80
N SER A 218 -12.45 -3.11 -2.94
CA SER A 218 -11.92 -2.77 -4.26
C SER A 218 -11.24 -3.92 -4.96
N THR A 219 -11.05 -3.72 -6.26
CA THR A 219 -10.34 -4.61 -7.18
C THR A 219 -8.82 -4.51 -7.06
N ASN A 220 -8.27 -3.52 -6.35
CA ASN A 220 -6.87 -3.11 -6.40
C ASN A 220 -6.11 -3.21 -5.07
N ASP A 221 -6.76 -3.72 -4.03
CA ASP A 221 -6.30 -3.55 -2.64
C ASP A 221 -4.98 -4.22 -2.43
N SER A 222 -3.99 -3.47 -1.95
CA SER A 222 -2.62 -3.95 -1.86
C SER A 222 -1.88 -3.28 -0.70
N LEU A 223 -1.30 -4.11 0.16
CA LEU A 223 -0.27 -3.72 1.12
C LEU A 223 1.04 -4.39 0.71
N PHE A 224 2.05 -3.57 0.47
CA PHE A 224 3.40 -4.00 0.12
C PHE A 224 4.32 -3.79 1.33
N GLY A 225 5.12 -4.79 1.69
CA GLY A 225 6.15 -4.69 2.71
C GLY A 225 7.53 -4.91 2.10
N LEU A 226 8.45 -3.93 2.19
CA LEU A 226 9.86 -4.08 1.78
C LEU A 226 10.79 -3.91 2.98
N ALA A 227 11.65 -4.89 3.22
CA ALA A 227 12.69 -4.84 4.25
C ALA A 227 14.07 -5.01 3.59
N ASN A 228 14.92 -3.97 3.62
CA ASN A 228 16.16 -3.95 2.84
C ASN A 228 17.45 -4.24 3.64
N GLY A 229 17.37 -4.36 4.97
CA GLY A 229 18.54 -4.65 5.82
C GLY A 229 19.59 -3.53 5.92
N ALA A 230 19.34 -2.34 5.38
CA ALA A 230 20.34 -1.27 5.31
C ALA A 230 20.73 -0.67 6.68
N SER A 231 19.96 -0.92 7.74
CA SER A 231 20.35 -0.58 9.12
C SER A 231 21.49 -1.47 9.65
N GLY A 232 21.65 -2.66 9.08
CA GLY A 232 22.54 -3.71 9.60
C GLY A 232 22.03 -4.39 10.87
N VAL A 233 20.79 -4.13 11.29
CA VAL A 233 20.17 -4.71 12.49
C VAL A 233 19.26 -5.87 12.07
N SER A 234 19.57 -7.08 12.53
CA SER A 234 18.79 -8.28 12.27
C SER A 234 17.72 -8.49 13.34
N PHE A 235 16.47 -8.72 12.93
CA PHE A 235 15.36 -9.02 13.84
C PHE A 235 15.04 -10.52 13.81
N VAL A 236 15.51 -11.23 14.83
CA VAL A 236 15.39 -12.69 14.96
C VAL A 236 14.92 -13.06 16.37
N GLY A 237 14.36 -14.27 16.53
CA GLY A 237 13.93 -14.74 17.84
C GLY A 237 12.92 -13.78 18.52
N ASP A 238 13.26 -13.32 19.73
CA ASP A 238 12.39 -12.45 20.53
C ASP A 238 12.30 -11.02 19.96
N ASP A 239 13.31 -10.55 19.24
CA ASP A 239 13.35 -9.20 18.64
C ASP A 239 12.29 -9.02 17.55
N VAL A 240 11.85 -10.11 16.92
CA VAL A 240 10.78 -10.11 15.91
C VAL A 240 9.52 -9.41 16.44
N GLN A 241 9.24 -9.51 17.75
CA GLN A 241 8.08 -8.85 18.36
C GLN A 241 8.19 -7.33 18.37
N ALA A 242 9.41 -6.78 18.52
CA ALA A 242 9.63 -5.34 18.44
C ALA A 242 9.34 -4.81 17.04
N LEU A 243 9.84 -5.50 15.99
CA LEU A 243 9.55 -5.14 14.60
C LEU A 243 8.06 -5.30 14.27
N ALA A 244 7.44 -6.40 14.70
CA ALA A 244 6.01 -6.64 14.49
C ALA A 244 5.15 -5.56 15.16
N GLY A 245 5.50 -5.16 16.38
CA GLY A 245 4.83 -4.09 17.11
C GLY A 245 4.94 -2.73 16.42
N ALA A 246 6.14 -2.38 15.92
CA ALA A 246 6.35 -1.15 15.16
C ALA A 246 5.53 -1.13 13.85
N VAL A 247 5.53 -2.24 13.10
CA VAL A 247 4.70 -2.37 11.88
C VAL A 247 3.22 -2.28 12.20
N ALA A 248 2.75 -2.96 13.25
CA ALA A 248 1.35 -2.91 13.66
C ALA A 248 0.92 -1.49 14.06
N ALA A 249 1.74 -0.76 14.83
CA ALA A 249 1.47 0.62 15.22
C ALA A 249 1.38 1.56 14.01
N VAL A 250 2.33 1.45 13.08
CA VAL A 250 2.32 2.24 11.84
C VAL A 250 1.07 1.94 11.00
N CYS A 251 0.72 0.67 10.81
CA CYS A 251 -0.48 0.29 10.07
C CYS A 251 -1.77 0.73 10.78
N GLU A 252 -1.82 0.70 12.11
CA GLU A 252 -2.97 1.16 12.88
C GLU A 252 -3.20 2.68 12.72
N ASP A 253 -2.13 3.47 12.80
CA ASP A 253 -2.20 4.92 12.58
C ASP A 253 -2.70 5.24 11.17
N LEU A 254 -2.16 4.56 10.16
CA LEU A 254 -2.60 4.71 8.77
C LEU A 254 -4.06 4.30 8.58
N ALA A 255 -4.51 3.20 9.18
CA ALA A 255 -5.90 2.75 9.13
C ALA A 255 -6.85 3.78 9.76
N ARG A 256 -6.45 4.37 10.89
CA ARG A 256 -7.20 5.47 11.53
C ARG A 256 -7.25 6.72 10.64
N MET A 257 -6.14 7.06 9.97
CA MET A 257 -6.10 8.18 9.03
C MET A 257 -7.02 7.97 7.83
N ILE A 258 -7.19 6.73 7.34
CA ILE A 258 -8.15 6.38 6.27
C ILE A 258 -9.58 6.67 6.71
N VAL A 259 -10.00 6.19 7.88
CA VAL A 259 -11.39 6.40 8.35
C VAL A 259 -11.66 7.86 8.70
N ALA A 260 -10.64 8.57 9.22
CA ALA A 260 -10.75 10.00 9.48
C ALA A 260 -10.86 10.84 8.19
N ASP A 261 -10.34 10.33 7.07
CA ASP A 261 -10.40 10.95 5.75
C ASP A 261 -11.53 10.38 4.88
N ALA A 262 -12.53 9.73 5.49
CA ALA A 262 -13.66 9.16 4.77
C ALA A 262 -14.33 10.21 3.87
N GLU A 263 -14.63 9.86 2.61
CA GLU A 263 -15.27 10.78 1.67
C GLU A 263 -16.60 11.33 2.23
N GLY A 264 -16.64 12.64 2.50
CA GLY A 264 -17.80 13.30 3.10
C GLY A 264 -18.06 12.94 4.58
N GLY A 265 -17.14 12.24 5.23
CA GLY A 265 -17.20 11.87 6.63
C GLY A 265 -17.07 13.08 7.56
N THR A 266 -17.89 13.12 8.61
CA THR A 266 -17.86 14.20 9.62
C THR A 266 -17.49 13.69 11.02
N LYS A 267 -17.60 12.38 11.25
CA LYS A 267 -17.39 11.72 12.54
C LYS A 267 -16.75 10.35 12.29
N VAL A 268 -15.90 9.91 13.22
CA VAL A 268 -15.34 8.55 13.23
C VAL A 268 -16.07 7.71 14.27
N LEU A 269 -16.54 6.54 13.85
CA LEU A 269 -17.22 5.57 14.70
C LEU A 269 -16.23 4.49 15.13
N ARG A 270 -16.19 4.20 16.44
CA ARG A 270 -15.45 3.05 16.98
C ARG A 270 -16.46 2.07 17.54
N ILE A 271 -16.44 0.84 17.04
CA ILE A 271 -17.38 -0.21 17.42
C ILE A 271 -16.61 -1.26 18.20
N PHE A 272 -16.99 -1.44 19.46
CA PHE A 272 -16.45 -2.48 20.34
C PHE A 272 -17.53 -3.54 20.52
N VAL A 273 -17.18 -4.80 20.22
CA VAL A 273 -18.07 -5.94 20.42
C VAL A 273 -17.48 -6.79 21.53
N ASP A 274 -18.29 -7.04 22.57
CA ASP A 274 -17.93 -7.89 23.71
C ASP A 274 -18.95 -9.02 23.85
N GLY A 275 -18.52 -10.16 24.40
CA GLY A 275 -19.36 -11.33 24.63
C GLY A 275 -19.73 -12.15 23.39
N ALA A 276 -19.08 -11.93 22.25
CA ALA A 276 -19.21 -12.80 21.08
C ALA A 276 -18.58 -14.19 21.35
N GLN A 277 -19.02 -15.21 20.61
CA GLN A 277 -18.48 -16.57 20.77
C GLN A 277 -17.01 -16.67 20.36
N ASP A 278 -16.62 -15.93 19.32
CA ASP A 278 -15.28 -15.87 18.76
C ASP A 278 -15.08 -14.53 18.00
N GLU A 279 -13.85 -14.29 17.56
CA GLU A 279 -13.46 -13.07 16.82
C GLU A 279 -14.23 -12.92 15.51
N ALA A 280 -14.54 -14.02 14.82
CA ALA A 280 -15.26 -13.98 13.55
C ALA A 280 -16.70 -13.50 13.76
N GLN A 281 -17.37 -13.95 14.81
CA GLN A 281 -18.69 -13.43 15.20
C GLN A 281 -18.63 -11.98 15.67
N ALA A 282 -17.60 -11.61 16.43
CA ALA A 282 -17.39 -10.23 16.86
C ALA A 282 -17.26 -9.29 15.67
N GLU A 283 -16.42 -9.66 14.70
CA GLU A 283 -16.20 -8.91 13.47
C GLU A 283 -17.47 -8.81 12.63
N MET A 284 -18.19 -9.91 12.44
CA MET A 284 -19.45 -9.93 11.69
C MET A 284 -20.49 -8.97 12.31
N ALA A 285 -20.60 -8.96 13.65
CA ALA A 285 -21.47 -8.02 14.35
C ALA A 285 -21.00 -6.56 14.17
N ALA A 286 -19.69 -6.31 14.31
CA ALA A 286 -19.12 -4.98 14.11
C ALA A 286 -19.38 -4.46 12.68
N ARG A 287 -19.20 -5.29 11.66
CA ARG A 287 -19.48 -4.95 10.26
C ARG A 287 -20.95 -4.71 10.01
N ALA A 288 -21.84 -5.52 10.59
CA ALA A 288 -23.29 -5.32 10.45
C ALA A 288 -23.73 -3.95 11.00
N VAL A 289 -23.16 -3.51 12.12
CA VAL A 289 -23.41 -2.19 12.70
C VAL A 289 -22.76 -1.08 11.87
N GLY A 290 -21.46 -1.22 11.56
CA GLY A 290 -20.67 -0.19 10.88
C GLY A 290 -21.08 0.07 9.43
N ASN A 291 -21.60 -0.94 8.73
CA ASN A 291 -22.07 -0.82 7.35
C ASN A 291 -23.56 -0.51 7.25
N SER A 292 -24.29 -0.46 8.37
CA SER A 292 -25.72 -0.11 8.36
C SER A 292 -25.94 1.36 8.01
N PRO A 293 -26.62 1.68 6.88
CA PRO A 293 -26.92 3.06 6.53
C PRO A 293 -27.75 3.78 7.60
N LEU A 294 -28.65 3.06 8.29
CA LEU A 294 -29.45 3.62 9.38
C LEU A 294 -28.59 4.04 10.58
N VAL A 295 -27.58 3.23 10.95
CA VAL A 295 -26.65 3.60 12.02
C VAL A 295 -25.85 4.84 11.61
N LYS A 296 -25.25 4.81 10.42
CA LYS A 296 -24.39 5.90 9.92
C LYS A 296 -25.15 7.23 9.80
N THR A 297 -26.38 7.20 9.30
CA THR A 297 -27.23 8.40 9.17
C THR A 297 -27.73 8.90 10.53
N ALA A 298 -28.03 8.01 11.48
CA ALA A 298 -28.39 8.41 12.85
C ALA A 298 -27.24 9.13 13.57
N PHE A 299 -26.00 8.68 13.38
CA PHE A 299 -24.82 9.37 13.91
C PHE A 299 -24.43 10.61 13.14
N TYR A 300 -24.81 10.75 11.86
CA TYR A 300 -24.58 11.96 11.10
C TYR A 300 -25.40 13.14 11.63
N GLY A 301 -26.68 12.89 11.97
CA GLY A 301 -27.58 13.85 12.63
C GLY A 301 -27.04 14.42 13.93
#